data_AF-A0A950STH0-F1
#
_entry.id   AF-A0A950STH0-F1
#
_cell.length_a   1.000
_cell.length_b   1.000
_cell.length_c   1.000
_cell.angle_alpha   90.00
_cell.angle_beta   90.00
_cell.angle_gamma   90.00
#
_symmetry.space_group_name_H-M   'P 1'
#
loop_
_entity.id
_entity.type
_entity.pdbx_description
1 polymer ?
#
loop_
_entity_poly.entity_id
_entity_poly.type
_entity_poly.pdbx_seq_one_letter_code
_entity_poly.pdbx_strand_id
1 'polypeptide(L)'
;MASRDKFQFDLGRAETLLSAARSGLMLVYEEAWALTEAGAATDAGLQSRLRCAAVLANEVGMDVCRAMFRYAGARSLFAGNVIERCLRDVQAGAQHGMVNDVAYEARGQTLLGVQDVAALT
;
A
#
# COMPACT_ATOMS: atom_id res chain seq x y z
N MET A 1 5.04 -26.72 -9.57
CA MET A 1 4.68 -25.28 -9.63
C MET A 1 5.92 -24.41 -9.66
N ALA A 2 6.86 -24.56 -8.72
CA ALA A 2 8.07 -23.74 -8.61
C ALA A 2 8.94 -23.65 -9.89
N SER A 3 8.98 -24.69 -10.71
CA SER A 3 9.73 -24.73 -11.97
C SER A 3 9.00 -24.14 -13.18
N ARG A 4 7.78 -23.61 -13.03
CA ARG A 4 7.02 -22.99 -14.13
C ARG A 4 7.45 -21.54 -14.32
N ASP A 5 7.87 -21.18 -15.52
CA ASP A 5 8.32 -19.82 -15.87
C ASP A 5 7.32 -18.74 -15.45
N LYS A 6 6.03 -18.97 -15.71
CA LYS A 6 4.96 -18.03 -15.34
C LYS A 6 4.87 -17.79 -13.83
N PHE A 7 5.09 -18.83 -13.01
CA PHE A 7 5.09 -18.69 -11.55
C PHE A 7 6.32 -17.89 -11.08
N GLN A 8 7.49 -18.20 -11.64
CA GLN A 8 8.74 -17.49 -11.31
C GLN A 8 8.66 -16.00 -11.68
N PHE A 9 8.09 -15.69 -12.86
CA PHE A 9 7.83 -14.32 -13.28
C PHE A 9 6.87 -13.60 -12.32
N ASP A 10 5.72 -14.20 -12.02
CA ASP A 10 4.71 -13.57 -11.15
C ASP A 10 5.26 -13.37 -9.72
N LEU A 11 6.02 -14.33 -9.20
CA LEU A 11 6.66 -14.23 -7.89
C LEU A 11 7.69 -13.10 -7.88
N GLY A 12 8.58 -13.05 -8.88
CA GLY A 12 9.60 -12.00 -8.98
C GLY A 12 8.97 -10.61 -9.11
N ARG A 13 7.92 -10.46 -9.92
CA ARG A 13 7.18 -9.21 -10.05
C ARG A 13 6.48 -8.81 -8.75
N ALA A 14 5.81 -9.76 -8.09
CA ALA A 14 5.11 -9.51 -6.84
C ALA A 14 6.07 -9.06 -5.73
N GLU A 15 7.20 -9.76 -5.56
CA GLU A 15 8.23 -9.41 -4.58
C GLU A 15 8.82 -8.02 -4.86
N THR A 16 9.12 -7.73 -6.12
CA THR A 16 9.67 -6.43 -6.52
C THR A 16 8.70 -5.29 -6.22
N LEU A 17 7.42 -5.46 -6.56
CA LEU A 17 6.39 -4.45 -6.30
C LEU A 17 6.16 -4.24 -4.80
N LEU A 18 6.08 -5.33 -4.03
CA LEU A 18 5.90 -5.25 -2.58
C LEU A 18 7.08 -4.54 -1.90
N SER A 19 8.31 -4.87 -2.31
CA SER A 19 9.52 -4.23 -1.83
C SER A 19 9.53 -2.74 -2.15
N ALA A 20 9.23 -2.36 -3.40
CA ALA A 20 9.19 -0.97 -3.82
C ALA A 20 8.12 -0.15 -3.06
N ALA A 21 6.91 -0.71 -2.89
CA ALA A 21 5.83 -0.06 -2.13
C ALA A 21 6.22 0.12 -0.66
N ARG A 22 6.82 -0.90 -0.03
CA ARG A 22 7.30 -0.82 1.35
C ARG A 22 8.40 0.23 1.52
N SER A 23 9.39 0.25 0.62
CA SER A 23 10.45 1.25 0.65
C SER A 23 9.90 2.67 0.45
N GLY A 24 9.00 2.87 -0.52
CA GLY A 24 8.35 4.16 -0.73
C GLY A 24 7.56 4.64 0.49
N LEU A 25 6.83 3.73 1.16
CA LEU A 25 6.14 4.02 2.41
C LEU A 25 7.10 4.48 3.50
N MET A 26 8.15 3.70 3.76
CA MET A 26 9.12 4.01 4.81
C MET A 26 9.83 5.34 4.55
N LEU A 27 10.24 5.62 3.31
CA LEU A 27 10.90 6.87 2.95
C LEU A 27 10.07 8.12 3.32
N VAL A 28 8.76 8.11 3.00
CA VAL A 28 7.88 9.25 3.31
C VAL A 28 7.64 9.35 4.83
N TYR A 29 7.50 8.22 5.50
CA TYR A 29 7.27 8.18 6.95
C TYR A 29 8.51 8.63 7.73
N GLU A 30 9.71 8.27 7.28
CA GLU A 30 10.98 8.72 7.86
C GLU A 30 11.18 10.24 7.70
N GLU A 31 10.78 10.83 6.56
CA GLU A 31 10.78 12.28 6.38
C GLU A 31 9.85 12.98 7.38
N ALA A 32 8.63 12.46 7.55
CA ALA A 32 7.68 12.99 8.53
C ALA A 32 8.19 12.84 9.96
N TRP A 33 8.78 11.68 10.29
CA TRP A 33 9.39 11.44 11.58
C TRP A 33 10.49 12.46 11.90
N ALA A 34 11.44 12.64 10.98
CA ALA A 34 12.55 13.59 11.16
C ALA A 34 12.07 15.04 11.36
N LEU A 35 11.04 15.48 10.62
CA LEU A 35 10.43 16.80 10.82
C LEU A 35 9.80 16.94 12.20
N THR A 36 9.06 15.93 12.64
CA THR A 36 8.43 15.95 13.96
C THR A 36 9.45 15.94 15.09
N GLU A 37 10.57 15.19 14.95
CA GLU A 37 11.68 15.21 15.92
C GLU A 37 12.35 16.58 16.00
N ALA A 38 12.42 17.31 14.88
CA ALA A 38 12.92 18.68 14.83
C ALA A 38 11.91 19.73 15.34
N GLY A 39 10.72 19.32 15.79
CA GLY A 39 9.66 20.22 16.26
C GLY A 39 8.92 20.96 15.13
N ALA A 40 9.08 20.52 13.88
CA ALA A 40 8.37 21.08 12.74
C ALA A 40 7.01 20.37 12.53
N ALA A 41 6.03 21.13 12.03
CA ALA A 41 4.73 20.58 11.63
C ALA A 41 4.81 19.93 10.25
N THR A 42 3.98 18.90 10.03
CA THR A 42 3.77 18.35 8.69
C THR A 42 2.80 19.23 7.89
N ASP A 43 3.22 19.69 6.71
CA ASP A 43 2.35 20.47 5.83
C ASP A 43 1.36 19.57 5.06
N ALA A 44 0.40 20.19 4.37
CA ALA A 44 -0.59 19.47 3.56
C ALA A 44 0.05 18.62 2.45
N GLY A 45 1.20 19.04 1.92
CA GLY A 45 1.95 18.32 0.92
C GLY A 45 2.50 16.99 1.44
N LEU A 46 3.10 16.99 2.61
CA LEU A 46 3.59 15.79 3.27
C LEU A 46 2.46 14.90 3.77
N GLN A 47 1.39 15.48 4.32
CA GLN A 47 0.20 14.72 4.72
C GLN A 47 -0.42 13.93 3.56
N SER A 48 -0.55 14.56 2.38
CA SER A 48 -1.04 13.87 1.18
C SER A 48 -0.12 12.73 0.72
N ARG A 49 1.21 12.91 0.82
CA ARG A 49 2.18 11.86 0.49
C ARG A 49 2.09 10.68 1.43
N LEU A 50 2.00 10.93 2.74
CA LEU A 50 1.86 9.89 3.76
C LEU A 50 0.64 9.02 3.47
N ARG A 51 -0.52 9.65 3.23
CA ARG A 51 -1.75 8.91 2.93
C ARG A 51 -1.66 8.16 1.60
N CYS A 52 -1.15 8.78 0.53
CA CYS A 52 -0.94 8.10 -0.76
C CYS A 52 -0.02 6.89 -0.65
N ALA A 53 1.05 6.99 0.14
CA ALA A 53 1.98 5.89 0.34
C ALA A 53 1.32 4.71 1.06
N ALA A 54 0.48 4.99 2.07
CA ALA A 54 -0.31 3.97 2.76
C ALA A 54 -1.35 3.31 1.83
N VAL A 55 -2.05 4.10 1.01
CA VAL A 55 -3.00 3.60 0.00
C VAL A 55 -2.29 2.68 -0.99
N LEU A 56 -1.18 3.15 -1.58
CA LEU A 56 -0.40 2.38 -2.55
C LEU A 56 0.12 1.07 -1.94
N ALA A 57 0.62 1.10 -0.70
CA ALA A 57 1.10 -0.09 -0.02
C ALA A 57 -0.02 -1.12 0.19
N ASN A 58 -1.23 -0.67 0.52
CA ASN A 58 -2.39 -1.55 0.63
C ASN A 58 -2.79 -2.14 -0.74
N GLU A 59 -2.90 -1.31 -1.78
CA GLU A 59 -3.22 -1.77 -3.14
C GLU A 59 -2.23 -2.82 -3.66
N VAL A 60 -0.92 -2.54 -3.53
CA VAL A 60 0.13 -3.49 -3.90
C VAL A 60 0.05 -4.76 -3.07
N GLY A 61 -0.20 -4.65 -1.75
CA GLY A 61 -0.42 -5.79 -0.89
C GLY A 61 -1.60 -6.66 -1.33
N MET A 62 -2.72 -6.05 -1.73
CA MET A 62 -3.89 -6.76 -2.24
C MET A 62 -3.56 -7.52 -3.53
N ASP A 63 -2.85 -6.88 -4.45
CA ASP A 63 -2.49 -7.47 -5.73
C ASP A 63 -1.50 -8.63 -5.59
N VAL A 64 -0.53 -8.48 -4.68
CA VAL A 64 0.41 -9.56 -4.32
C VAL A 64 -0.33 -10.73 -3.70
N CYS A 65 -1.21 -10.49 -2.71
CA CYS A 65 -1.99 -11.54 -2.06
C CYS A 65 -2.88 -12.26 -3.08
N ARG A 66 -3.59 -11.53 -3.95
CA ARG A 66 -4.40 -12.10 -5.03
C ARG A 66 -3.57 -12.93 -6.00
N ALA A 67 -2.40 -12.42 -6.41
CA ALA A 67 -1.52 -13.13 -7.34
C ALA A 67 -1.02 -14.46 -6.74
N MET A 68 -0.56 -14.44 -5.48
CA MET A 68 -0.06 -15.64 -4.80
C MET A 68 -1.18 -16.64 -4.47
N PHE A 69 -2.37 -16.15 -4.13
CA PHE A 69 -3.54 -17.01 -3.88
C PHE A 69 -3.91 -17.89 -5.08
N ARG A 70 -3.76 -17.39 -6.31
CA ARG A 70 -3.98 -18.18 -7.55
C ARG A 70 -3.08 -19.41 -7.65
N TYR A 71 -1.90 -19.37 -7.04
CA TYR A 71 -0.93 -20.47 -7.05
C TYR A 71 -1.03 -21.40 -5.83
N ALA A 72 -1.84 -21.04 -4.83
CA ALA A 72 -1.85 -21.71 -3.53
C ALA A 72 -2.64 -23.04 -3.52
N GLY A 73 -3.44 -23.31 -4.55
CA GLY A 73 -4.23 -24.54 -4.70
C GLY A 73 -5.38 -24.67 -3.68
N ALA A 74 -6.22 -25.70 -3.82
CA ALA A 74 -7.45 -25.82 -3.03
C ALA A 74 -7.24 -25.87 -1.50
N ARG A 75 -6.07 -26.32 -1.03
CA ARG A 75 -5.74 -26.34 0.40
C ARG A 75 -5.65 -24.94 1.02
N SER A 76 -5.48 -23.90 0.21
CA SER A 76 -5.49 -22.52 0.70
C SER A 76 -6.84 -22.07 1.24
N LEU A 77 -7.93 -22.74 0.87
CA LEU A 77 -9.29 -22.36 1.27
C LEU A 77 -9.61 -22.69 2.73
N PHE A 78 -8.85 -23.59 3.34
CA PHE A 78 -9.12 -24.02 4.71
C PHE A 78 -8.53 -23.03 5.72
N ALA A 79 -9.33 -22.74 6.75
CA ALA A 79 -8.92 -21.91 7.87
C ALA A 79 -7.59 -22.37 8.47
N GLY A 80 -6.71 -21.42 8.74
CA GLY A 80 -5.37 -21.68 9.29
C GLY A 80 -4.27 -21.71 8.22
N ASN A 81 -4.62 -21.67 6.93
CA ASN A 81 -3.63 -21.36 5.90
C ASN A 81 -3.26 -19.87 5.94
N VAL A 82 -1.98 -19.55 5.81
CA VAL A 82 -1.51 -18.15 5.88
C VAL A 82 -2.08 -17.30 4.74
N ILE A 83 -2.24 -17.85 3.54
CA ILE A 83 -2.58 -17.04 2.36
C ILE A 83 -4.06 -16.60 2.35
N GLU A 84 -4.99 -17.40 2.86
CA GLU A 84 -6.38 -16.98 3.01
C GLU A 84 -6.51 -15.87 4.06
N ARG A 85 -5.75 -15.98 5.15
CA ARG A 85 -5.69 -14.94 6.17
C ARG A 85 -5.12 -13.65 5.61
N CYS A 86 -3.97 -13.69 4.94
CA CYS A 86 -3.39 -12.51 4.30
C CYS A 86 -4.37 -11.84 3.33
N LEU A 87 -5.08 -12.63 2.51
CA LEU A 87 -6.07 -12.09 1.56
C LEU A 87 -7.24 -11.40 2.27
N ARG A 88 -7.80 -12.02 3.32
CA ARG A 88 -8.88 -11.40 4.10
C ARG A 88 -8.40 -10.15 4.83
N ASP A 89 -7.23 -10.21 5.45
CA ASP A 89 -6.70 -9.11 6.27
C ASP A 89 -6.41 -7.88 5.42
N VAL A 90 -5.79 -8.04 4.25
CA VAL A 90 -5.52 -6.91 3.34
C VAL A 90 -6.81 -6.33 2.73
N GLN A 91 -7.83 -7.17 2.50
CA GLN A 91 -9.15 -6.69 2.09
C GLN A 91 -9.85 -5.91 3.19
N ALA A 92 -9.72 -6.35 4.45
CA ALA A 92 -10.25 -5.63 5.60
C ALA A 92 -9.53 -4.28 5.78
N GLY A 93 -8.20 -4.25 5.61
CA GLY A 93 -7.41 -3.01 5.62
C GLY A 93 -7.88 -2.00 4.57
N ALA A 94 -8.27 -2.48 3.39
CA ALA A 94 -8.84 -1.65 2.32
C ALA A 94 -10.20 -0.99 2.69
N GLN A 95 -10.88 -1.45 3.74
CA GLN A 95 -12.13 -0.81 4.21
C GLN A 95 -11.88 0.34 5.20
N HIS A 96 -10.62 0.58 5.60
CA HIS A 96 -10.30 1.68 6.49
C HIS A 96 -10.56 3.02 5.77
N GLY A 97 -11.24 3.98 6.42
CA GLY A 97 -11.60 5.27 5.80
C GLY A 97 -10.43 6.16 5.35
N MET A 98 -9.19 5.79 5.70
CA MET A 98 -7.96 6.46 5.26
C MET A 98 -7.39 5.84 3.97
N VAL A 99 -7.85 4.65 3.60
CA VAL A 99 -7.41 3.90 2.43
C VAL A 99 -8.46 4.09 1.33
N ASN A 100 -8.42 5.23 0.65
CA ASN A 100 -9.37 5.57 -0.41
C ASN A 100 -8.80 6.57 -1.42
N ASP A 101 -9.51 6.74 -2.53
CA ASP A 101 -9.11 7.55 -3.68
C ASP A 101 -8.93 9.04 -3.33
N VAL A 102 -9.59 9.53 -2.27
CA VAL A 102 -9.45 10.90 -1.74
C VAL A 102 -7.99 11.24 -1.46
N ALA A 103 -7.17 10.26 -1.08
CA ALA A 103 -5.73 10.47 -0.89
C ALA A 103 -5.04 10.93 -2.19
N TYR A 104 -5.33 10.26 -3.31
CA TYR A 104 -4.75 10.59 -4.61
C TYR A 104 -5.32 11.89 -5.18
N GLU A 105 -6.61 12.16 -4.95
CA GLU A 105 -7.23 13.44 -5.29
C GLU A 105 -6.55 14.61 -4.58
N ALA A 106 -6.39 14.53 -3.26
CA ALA A 106 -5.72 15.57 -2.47
C ALA A 106 -4.26 15.77 -2.92
N ARG A 107 -3.55 14.68 -3.24
CA ARG A 107 -2.19 14.74 -3.79
C ARG A 107 -2.16 15.44 -5.15
N GLY A 108 -3.10 15.11 -6.04
CA GLY A 108 -3.25 15.75 -7.35
C GLY A 108 -3.53 17.24 -7.23
N GLN A 109 -4.48 17.62 -6.37
CA GLN A 109 -4.83 19.01 -6.09
C GLN A 109 -3.62 19.80 -5.55
N THR A 110 -2.84 19.19 -4.65
CA THR A 110 -1.61 19.80 -4.12
C THR A 110 -0.57 20.03 -5.23
N LEU A 111 -0.36 19.05 -6.11
CA LEU A 111 0.56 19.17 -7.24
C LEU A 111 0.14 20.24 -8.25
N LEU A 112 -1.17 20.51 -8.35
CA LEU A 112 -1.75 21.54 -9.21
C LEU A 112 -1.86 22.92 -8.55
N GLY A 113 -1.52 23.05 -7.27
CA GLY A 113 -1.58 24.32 -6.54
C GLY A 113 -3.00 24.80 -6.20
N VAL A 114 -3.96 23.88 -6.04
CA VAL A 114 -5.33 24.22 -5.58
C VAL A 114 -5.25 24.72 -4.13
N GLN A 115 -5.87 25.87 -3.84
CA GLN A 115 -5.70 26.57 -2.56
C GLN A 115 -6.54 25.97 -1.40
N ASP A 116 -7.63 25.28 -1.72
CA ASP A 116 -8.59 24.73 -0.74
C ASP A 116 -8.58 23.19 -0.73
N VAL A 117 -7.39 22.59 -0.61
CA VAL A 117 -7.29 21.12 -0.44
C VAL A 117 -7.87 20.76 0.93
N ALA A 118 -8.97 20.01 0.94
CA ALA A 118 -9.59 19.55 2.16
C ALA A 118 -8.59 18.74 3.01
N ALA A 119 -8.59 19.00 4.32
CA ALA A 119 -7.78 18.21 5.25
C ALA A 119 -8.16 16.73 5.12
N LEU A 120 -7.15 15.87 5.08
CA LEU A 120 -7.30 14.43 4.99
C LEU A 120 -7.76 13.88 6.36
N THR A 121 -9.02 14.13 6.72
CA THR A 121 -9.69 13.51 7.87
C THR A 121 -10.00 12.04 7.62
#